data_AF-C3XTB4-F1
#
_entry.id   AF-C3XTB4-F1
#
_cell.length_a   1.000
_cell.length_b   1.000
_cell.length_c   1.000
_cell.angle_alpha   90.00
_cell.angle_beta   90.00
_cell.angle_gamma   90.00
#
_symmetry.space_group_name_H-M   'P 1'
#
loop_
_entity.id
_entity.type
_entity.pdbx_description
1 polymer ?
#
loop_
_entity_poly.entity_id
_entity_poly.type
_entity_poly.pdbx_seq_one_letter_code
_entity_poly.pdbx_strand_id
1 'polypeptide(L)'
;RQRLRPWLIDQINSGRVPNLQWVDQDNGIFRIPWKHFARADYKQDRDCMLFMEWAIHTGKFHPGLDEPDPTRWKANFRCALNQNKDILQLDHRTYTGINRKNPYRIYQMIPEQCTLSYFIFTYK
;
A
#
# COMPACT_ATOMS: atom_id res chain seq x y z
N ARG A 1 3.13 17.05 7.49
CA ARG A 1 3.24 15.63 7.06
C ARG A 1 2.05 15.28 6.17
N GLN A 2 2.29 14.76 4.96
CA GLN A 2 1.22 14.35 4.04
C GLN A 2 0.40 13.18 4.60
N ARG A 3 -0.91 13.14 4.27
CA ARG A 3 -1.79 11.98 4.50
C ARG A 3 -1.44 10.83 3.55
N LEU A 4 -1.97 9.63 3.81
CA LEU A 4 -1.59 8.41 3.08
C LEU A 4 -1.80 8.52 1.56
N ARG A 5 -2.95 9.04 1.10
CA ARG A 5 -3.28 9.14 -0.33
C ARG A 5 -2.24 9.93 -1.14
N PRO A 6 -1.98 11.23 -0.86
CA PRO A 6 -1.00 12.00 -1.62
C PRO A 6 0.41 11.41 -1.49
N TRP A 7 0.78 10.94 -0.30
CA TRP A 7 2.08 10.29 -0.10
C TRP A 7 2.25 9.03 -0.96
N LEU A 8 1.20 8.20 -1.08
CA LEU A 8 1.25 6.97 -1.85
C LEU A 8 1.32 7.26 -3.35
N ILE A 9 0.64 8.30 -3.83
CA ILE A 9 0.78 8.80 -5.22
C ILE A 9 2.24 9.18 -5.50
N ASP A 10 2.87 9.93 -4.60
CA ASP A 10 4.28 10.30 -4.74
C ASP A 10 5.19 9.06 -4.78
N GLN A 11 4.93 8.05 -3.94
CA GLN A 11 5.70 6.80 -3.97
C GLN A 11 5.52 6.03 -5.29
N ILE A 12 4.30 5.92 -5.80
CA ILE A 12 4.02 5.26 -7.08
C ILE A 12 4.74 5.99 -8.22
N ASN A 13 4.61 7.32 -8.28
CA ASN A 13 5.21 8.15 -9.33
C ASN A 13 6.74 8.19 -9.26
N SER A 14 7.32 8.01 -8.07
CA SER A 14 8.78 7.96 -7.92
C SER A 14 9.43 6.76 -8.60
N GLY A 15 8.68 5.67 -8.82
CA GLY A 15 9.21 4.41 -9.37
C GLY A 15 10.29 3.72 -8.53
N ARG A 16 10.58 4.21 -7.31
CA ARG A 16 11.67 3.70 -6.46
C ARG A 16 11.32 2.36 -5.80
N VAL A 17 10.05 2.17 -5.44
CA VAL A 17 9.58 0.94 -4.80
C VAL A 17 9.31 -0.11 -5.89
N PRO A 18 10.01 -1.25 -5.88
CA PRO A 18 9.84 -2.27 -6.92
C PRO A 18 8.41 -2.80 -6.99
N ASN A 19 7.84 -2.88 -8.19
CA ASN A 19 6.49 -3.39 -8.48
C ASN A 19 5.31 -2.58 -7.88
N LEU A 20 5.57 -1.46 -7.21
CA LEU A 20 4.54 -0.45 -6.88
C LEU A 20 4.35 0.43 -8.12
N GLN A 21 3.18 0.37 -8.74
CA GLN A 21 2.94 1.08 -10.00
C GLN A 21 1.44 1.27 -10.27
N TRP A 22 1.13 2.24 -11.12
CA TRP A 22 -0.17 2.33 -11.77
C TRP A 22 -0.42 1.09 -12.64
N VAL A 23 -1.67 0.63 -12.60
CA VAL A 23 -2.22 -0.37 -13.52
C VAL A 23 -3.08 0.34 -14.56
N ASP A 24 -3.83 1.36 -14.12
CA ASP A 24 -4.62 2.27 -14.94
C ASP A 24 -4.63 3.61 -14.21
N GLN A 25 -3.80 4.54 -14.69
CA GLN A 25 -3.62 5.84 -14.03
C GLN A 25 -4.85 6.73 -14.15
N ASP A 26 -5.57 6.66 -15.27
CA ASP A 26 -6.75 7.47 -15.55
C ASP A 26 -7.90 7.14 -14.58
N ASN A 27 -8.06 5.85 -14.27
CA ASN A 27 -9.04 5.37 -13.28
C ASN A 27 -8.49 5.30 -11.85
N GLY A 28 -7.24 5.74 -11.63
CA GLY A 28 -6.58 5.72 -10.33
C GLY A 28 -6.34 4.32 -9.76
N ILE A 29 -6.22 3.30 -10.62
CA ILE A 29 -5.98 1.90 -10.23
C ILE A 29 -4.49 1.63 -10.19
N PHE A 30 -4.03 1.07 -9.08
CA PHE A 30 -2.63 0.75 -8.86
C PHE A 30 -2.47 -0.57 -8.12
N ARG A 31 -1.25 -1.10 -8.13
CA ARG A 31 -0.91 -2.34 -7.41
C ARG A 31 0.14 -2.09 -6.35
N ILE A 32 -0.01 -2.77 -5.21
CA ILE A 32 0.98 -2.80 -4.13
C ILE A 32 1.55 -4.22 -4.01
N PRO A 33 2.88 -4.40 -4.01
CA PRO A 33 3.52 -5.70 -3.74
C PRO A 33 3.11 -6.22 -2.36
N TRP A 34 2.72 -7.50 -2.28
CA TRP A 34 2.20 -8.10 -1.06
C TRP A 34 2.82 -9.47 -0.75
N LYS A 35 4.15 -9.55 -0.84
CA LYS A 35 4.90 -10.79 -0.59
C LYS A 35 4.75 -11.25 0.87
N HIS A 36 4.62 -12.57 1.05
CA HIS A 36 4.54 -13.20 2.36
C HIS A 36 5.94 -13.38 2.96
N PHE A 37 6.10 -13.11 4.27
CA PHE A 37 7.40 -13.19 4.96
C PHE A 37 7.98 -14.61 4.98
N ALA A 38 7.13 -15.63 5.03
CA ALA A 38 7.54 -17.04 5.07
C ALA A 38 8.10 -17.58 3.74
N ARG A 39 8.30 -16.74 2.71
CA ARG A 39 8.85 -17.19 1.44
C ARG A 39 10.38 -17.22 1.48
N ALA A 40 10.96 -18.25 0.89
CA ALA A 40 12.41 -18.39 0.80
C ALA A 40 13.10 -17.25 0.02
N ASP A 41 12.41 -16.67 -0.96
CA ASP A 41 12.88 -15.54 -1.77
C ASP A 41 12.45 -14.16 -1.22
N TYR A 42 12.03 -14.09 0.05
CA TYR A 42 11.73 -12.82 0.72
C TYR A 42 13.03 -12.06 1.02
N LYS A 43 13.05 -10.77 0.68
CA LYS A 43 14.19 -9.87 0.89
C LYS A 43 13.69 -8.60 1.56
N GLN A 44 14.06 -8.39 2.82
CA GLN A 44 13.52 -7.29 3.65
C GLN A 44 13.75 -5.90 3.05
N ASP A 45 14.95 -5.66 2.54
CA ASP A 45 15.37 -4.40 1.89
C ASP A 45 14.48 -4.02 0.70
N ARG A 46 13.99 -5.02 -0.06
CA ARG A 46 13.14 -4.81 -1.24
C ARG A 46 11.66 -4.95 -0.94
N ASP A 47 11.27 -6.06 -0.31
CA ASP A 47 9.88 -6.46 -0.11
C ASP A 47 9.19 -5.68 1.03
N CYS A 48 9.96 -5.00 1.89
CA CYS A 48 9.41 -4.10 2.91
C CYS A 48 9.67 -2.61 2.70
N MET A 49 10.32 -2.23 1.60
CA MET A 49 10.69 -0.84 1.31
C MET A 49 9.51 0.11 1.49
N LEU A 50 8.36 -0.16 0.85
CA LEU A 50 7.17 0.70 0.98
C LEU A 50 6.70 0.88 2.43
N PHE A 51 6.69 -0.20 3.20
CA PHE A 51 6.19 -0.19 4.57
C PHE A 51 7.16 0.55 5.50
N MET A 52 8.46 0.36 5.28
CA MET A 52 9.53 1.09 5.98
C MET A 52 9.45 2.59 5.68
N GLU A 53 9.36 2.98 4.41
CA GLU A 53 9.23 4.38 3.99
C GLU A 53 8.00 5.05 4.61
N TRP A 54 6.88 4.33 4.70
CA TRP A 54 5.71 4.83 5.43
C TRP A 54 6.02 5.00 6.92
N ALA A 55 6.63 4.01 7.57
CA ALA A 55 6.98 4.09 8.99
C ALA A 55 7.89 5.31 9.28
N ILE A 56 8.89 5.56 8.43
CA ILE A 56 9.77 6.73 8.49
C ILE A 56 8.96 8.02 8.32
N HIS A 57 8.17 8.11 7.24
CA HIS A 57 7.30 9.27 6.99
C HIS A 57 6.35 9.55 8.15
N THR A 58 5.94 8.49 8.87
CA THR A 58 5.06 8.60 10.02
C THR A 58 5.72 8.92 11.35
N GLY A 59 7.05 8.93 11.41
CA GLY A 59 7.81 9.04 12.66
C GLY A 59 7.64 7.82 13.57
N LYS A 60 7.23 6.67 13.02
CA LYS A 60 7.10 5.39 13.75
C LYS A 60 8.36 4.53 13.64
N PHE A 61 9.34 4.97 12.85
CA PHE A 61 10.65 4.35 12.72
C PHE A 61 11.69 5.43 12.38
N HIS A 62 12.79 5.45 13.11
CA HIS A 62 13.92 6.35 12.93
C HIS A 62 15.17 5.52 12.59
N PRO A 63 15.62 5.52 11.32
CA PRO A 63 16.79 4.75 10.92
C PRO A 63 18.03 5.10 11.75
N GLY A 64 18.74 4.08 12.24
CA GLY A 64 19.93 4.24 13.07
C GLY A 64 19.67 4.49 14.56
N LEU A 65 18.42 4.74 14.95
CA LEU A 65 18.01 4.86 16.36
C LEU A 65 17.12 3.69 16.80
N ASP A 66 16.14 3.33 15.97
CA ASP A 66 15.20 2.26 16.24
C ASP A 66 15.65 0.93 15.61
N GLU A 67 15.30 -0.20 16.22
CA GLU A 67 15.48 -1.52 15.61
C GLU A 67 14.44 -1.75 14.47
N PRO A 68 14.85 -2.31 13.32
CA PRO A 68 13.92 -2.65 12.24
C PRO A 68 12.83 -3.66 12.65
N ASP A 69 11.56 -3.30 12.46
CA ASP A 69 10.40 -4.20 12.67
C ASP A 69 9.48 -4.23 11.42
N PRO A 70 9.83 -5.03 10.41
CA PRO A 70 9.06 -5.11 9.15
C PRO A 70 7.63 -5.61 9.34
N THR A 71 7.39 -6.44 10.35
CA THR A 71 6.07 -6.98 10.68
C THR A 71 5.14 -5.85 11.14
N ARG A 72 5.63 -5.03 12.06
CA ARG A 72 4.89 -3.87 12.57
C ARG A 72 4.67 -2.80 11.49
N TRP A 73 5.67 -2.52 10.66
CA TRP A 73 5.52 -1.56 9.56
C TRP A 73 4.41 -1.98 8.59
N LYS A 74 4.43 -3.25 8.17
CA LYS A 74 3.40 -3.81 7.27
C LYS A 74 2.01 -3.80 7.90
N ALA A 75 1.90 -4.17 9.18
CA ALA A 75 0.63 -4.14 9.91
C ALA A 75 0.06 -2.72 10.00
N ASN A 76 0.89 -1.74 10.35
CA ASN A 76 0.48 -0.33 10.45
C ASN A 76 0.06 0.24 9.09
N PHE A 77 0.81 -0.07 8.03
CA PHE A 77 0.47 0.37 6.68
C PHE A 77 -0.87 -0.22 6.21
N ARG A 78 -1.10 -1.52 6.45
CA ARG A 78 -2.39 -2.17 6.17
C ARG A 78 -3.55 -1.50 6.92
N CYS A 79 -3.37 -1.19 8.19
CA CYS A 79 -4.39 -0.47 8.96
C CYS A 79 -4.66 0.93 8.37
N ALA A 80 -3.61 1.65 7.97
CA ALA A 80 -3.74 2.96 7.34
C ALA A 80 -4.50 2.90 6.01
N LEU A 81 -4.29 1.86 5.20
CA LEU A 81 -5.07 1.60 3.99
C LEU A 81 -6.54 1.33 4.33
N ASN A 82 -6.80 0.39 5.24
CA ASN A 82 -8.17 -0.01 5.61
C ASN A 82 -8.99 1.13 6.21
N GLN A 83 -8.35 2.07 6.90
CA GLN A 83 -9.00 3.24 7.49
C GLN A 83 -9.17 4.41 6.51
N ASN A 84 -8.53 4.35 5.34
CA ASN A 84 -8.57 5.43 4.37
C ASN A 84 -9.77 5.27 3.43
N LYS A 85 -10.72 6.20 3.51
CA LYS A 85 -11.95 6.22 2.70
C LYS A 85 -11.71 6.56 1.22
N ASP A 86 -10.56 7.14 0.91
CA ASP A 86 -10.19 7.57 -0.42
C ASP A 86 -9.41 6.48 -1.18
N ILE A 87 -9.17 5.32 -0.56
CA ILE A 87 -8.43 4.20 -1.15
C ILE A 87 -9.23 2.92 -0.94
N LEU A 88 -9.70 2.31 -2.02
CA LEU A 88 -10.47 1.07 -1.99
C LEU A 88 -9.64 -0.10 -2.48
N GLN A 89 -9.68 -1.24 -1.78
CA GLN A 89 -9.09 -2.48 -2.25
C GLN A 89 -10.02 -3.19 -3.23
N LEU A 90 -9.50 -3.60 -4.39
CA LEU A 90 -10.24 -4.38 -5.38
C LEU A 90 -9.88 -5.87 -5.23
N ASP A 91 -10.56 -6.57 -4.31
CA ASP A 91 -10.25 -7.96 -3.96
C ASP A 91 -10.33 -8.93 -5.14
N HIS A 92 -11.34 -8.77 -6.00
CA HIS A 92 -11.54 -9.62 -7.18
C HIS A 92 -10.42 -9.50 -8.23
N ARG A 93 -9.55 -8.47 -8.15
CA ARG A 93 -8.41 -8.25 -9.07
C ARG A 93 -7.06 -8.55 -8.41
N THR A 94 -7.06 -8.88 -7.12
CA THR A 94 -5.85 -9.09 -6.33
C THR A 94 -5.21 -10.46 -6.65
N TYR A 95 -3.89 -10.47 -6.82
CA TYR A 95 -3.12 -11.68 -7.12
C TYR A 95 -2.21 -12.01 -5.93
N THR A 96 -2.71 -12.79 -4.97
CA THR A 96 -1.97 -13.12 -3.74
C THR A 96 -1.86 -14.64 -3.52
N GLY A 97 -0.93 -15.04 -2.66
CA GLY A 97 -0.71 -16.43 -2.29
C GLY A 97 0.77 -16.75 -2.10
N ILE A 98 1.08 -17.62 -1.14
CA ILE A 98 2.47 -17.93 -0.78
C ILE A 98 3.27 -18.55 -1.94
N ASN A 99 2.61 -19.27 -2.85
CA ASN A 99 3.23 -19.93 -4.00
C ASN A 99 3.26 -19.06 -5.29
N ARG A 100 2.65 -17.87 -5.29
CA ARG A 100 2.53 -17.04 -6.50
C ARG A 100 3.78 -16.20 -6.73
N LYS A 101 4.29 -16.09 -7.96
CA LYS A 101 5.44 -15.23 -8.27
C LYS A 101 5.01 -13.76 -8.23
N ASN A 102 5.73 -12.90 -7.49
CA ASN A 102 5.45 -11.46 -7.35
C ASN A 102 3.99 -11.14 -6.96
N PRO A 103 3.51 -11.60 -5.79
CA PRO A 103 2.14 -11.35 -5.36
C PRO A 103 1.88 -9.86 -5.12
N TYR A 104 0.68 -9.39 -5.46
CA TYR A 104 0.26 -8.00 -5.32
C TYR A 104 -1.22 -7.88 -4.95
N ARG A 105 -1.59 -6.75 -4.34
CA ARG A 105 -2.98 -6.31 -4.12
C ARG A 105 -3.31 -5.14 -5.02
N ILE A 106 -4.53 -5.12 -5.55
CA ILE A 106 -5.01 -4.02 -6.40
C ILE A 106 -5.84 -3.08 -5.55
N TYR A 107 -5.59 -1.79 -5.73
CA TYR A 107 -6.30 -0.70 -5.08
C TYR A 107 -6.73 0.34 -6.11
N GLN A 108 -7.71 1.14 -5.72
CA GLN A 108 -8.20 2.28 -6.50
C GLN A 108 -8.25 3.52 -5.62
N MET A 109 -7.72 4.62 -6.15
CA MET A 109 -7.93 5.96 -5.60
C MET A 109 -9.37 6.39 -5.92
N ILE A 110 -10.22 6.55 -4.92
CA ILE A 110 -11.59 7.01 -5.14
C ILE A 110 -11.58 8.47 -5.63
N PRO A 111 -12.23 8.82 -6.75
CA PRO A 111 -12.34 10.20 -7.18
C PRO A 111 -13.02 11.04 -6.09
N GLU A 112 -12.51 12.25 -5.82
CA GLU A 112 -13.06 13.12 -4.75
C GLU A 112 -14.57 13.36 -4.92
N GLN A 113 -15.04 13.42 -6.16
CA GLN A 113 -16.44 13.61 -6.55
C GLN A 113 -17.35 12.41 -6.23
N CYS A 114 -16.79 11.19 -6.16
CA CYS A 114 -17.52 9.96 -5.87
C CYS A 114 -17.62 9.67 -4.37
N THR A 115 -16.90 10.40 -3.51
CA THR A 115 -16.95 10.13 -2.06
C THR A 115 -18.36 10.33 -1.50
N LEU A 116 -19.10 11.36 -1.95
CA LEU A 116 -20.47 11.65 -1.49
C LEU A 116 -21.50 10.59 -1.91
N SER A 117 -21.39 10.02 -3.11
CA SER A 117 -22.34 8.99 -3.58
C SER A 117 -22.03 7.60 -3.01
N TYR A 118 -20.75 7.25 -2.81
CA TYR A 118 -20.35 5.98 -2.19
C TYR A 118 -20.80 5.89 -0.72
N PHE A 119 -20.79 7.00 0.02
CA PHE A 119 -21.33 7.03 1.39
C PHE A 119 -22.83 6.71 1.46
N ILE A 120 -23.61 7.09 0.43
CA ILE A 120 -25.06 6.86 0.42
C ILE A 120 -25.38 5.38 0.12
N PHE A 121 -24.60 4.73 -0.74
CA PHE A 121 -24.84 3.33 -1.12
C PHE A 121 -24.29 2.28 -0.14
N THR A 122 -23.26 2.60 0.64
CA THR A 122 -22.62 1.62 1.54
C THR A 122 -23.24 1.57 2.95
N TYR A 123 -24.14 2.53 3.28
CA TYR A 123 -24.77 2.65 4.60
C TYR A 123 -26.32 2.63 4.55
N LYS A 124 -26.90 1.95 3.57
CA LYS A 124 -28.33 1.57 3.58
C LYS A 124 -28.49 0.07 3.74
#